data_AF-I1CFC6-F1
#
_entry.id   AF-I1CFC6-F1
#
_cell.length_a   1.000
_cell.length_b   1.000
_cell.length_c   1.000
_cell.angle_alpha   90.00
_cell.angle_beta   90.00
_cell.angle_gamma   90.00
#
_symmetry.space_group_name_H-M   'P 1'
#
loop_
_entity.id
_entity.type
_entity.pdbx_description
1 polymer ?
#
loop_
_entity_poly.entity_id
_entity_poly.type
_entity_poly.pdbx_seq_one_letter_code
_entity_poly.pdbx_strand_id
1 'polypeptide(L)'
;MPGYGYRSKAEWGELILDYLTNRRQLKRLFLLVDPIAGLKETDKLLMNQLDKQAVSYQVILTKRDKLSQQEFDESRSIFVVFLNY
;
A
#
# COMPACT_ATOMS: atom_id res chain seq x y z
N MET A 1 -0.73 -11.53 5.29
CA MET A 1 -1.56 -11.85 4.10
C MET A 1 -0.63 -12.19 2.95
N PRO A 2 -1.03 -13.08 2.03
CA PRO A 2 -0.30 -13.23 0.77
C PRO A 2 -0.18 -11.87 0.08
N GLY A 3 0.96 -11.61 -0.55
CA GLY A 3 1.16 -10.37 -1.30
C GLY A 3 0.24 -10.32 -2.53
N TYR A 4 -0.10 -9.11 -2.98
CA TYR A 4 -0.96 -8.83 -4.14
C TYR A 4 -0.14 -8.48 -5.42
N GLY A 5 1.16 -8.79 -5.42
CA GLY A 5 2.10 -8.44 -6.48
C GLY A 5 2.38 -9.53 -7.52
N TYR A 6 3.53 -9.47 -8.18
CA TYR A 6 3.94 -10.28 -9.35
C TYR A 6 3.75 -11.81 -9.25
N ARG A 7 3.62 -12.38 -8.05
CA ARG A 7 3.39 -13.82 -7.82
C ARG A 7 2.08 -14.12 -7.06
N SER A 8 1.20 -13.13 -6.96
CA SER A 8 -0.13 -13.32 -6.36
C SER A 8 -1.04 -14.04 -7.34
N LYS A 9 -1.88 -14.92 -6.83
CA LYS A 9 -2.97 -15.50 -7.61
C LYS A 9 -4.18 -14.55 -7.57
N ALA A 10 -4.92 -14.48 -8.68
CA ALA A 10 -6.13 -13.66 -8.77
C ALA A 10 -7.15 -14.00 -7.67
N GLU A 11 -7.30 -15.28 -7.34
CA GLU A 11 -8.17 -15.80 -6.27
C GLU A 11 -7.87 -15.22 -4.87
N TRP A 12 -6.64 -14.72 -4.66
CA TRP A 12 -6.28 -14.08 -3.40
C TRP A 12 -6.77 -12.64 -3.32
N GLY A 13 -6.99 -11.96 -4.46
CA GLY A 13 -7.43 -10.57 -4.49
C GLY A 13 -8.78 -10.36 -3.80
N GLU A 14 -9.78 -11.19 -4.12
CA GLU A 14 -11.12 -11.11 -3.52
C GLU A 14 -11.09 -11.40 -2.02
N LEU A 15 -10.38 -12.46 -1.60
CA LEU A 15 -10.22 -12.81 -0.18
C LEU A 15 -9.51 -11.71 0.60
N ILE A 16 -8.52 -11.05 -0.03
CA ILE A 16 -7.81 -9.93 0.58
C ILE A 16 -8.77 -8.76 0.78
N LEU A 17 -9.52 -8.35 -0.25
CA LEU A 17 -10.47 -7.25 -0.17
C LEU A 17 -11.58 -7.51 0.85
N ASP A 18 -12.14 -8.72 0.88
CA ASP A 18 -13.15 -9.12 1.86
C ASP A 18 -12.61 -9.02 3.29
N TYR A 19 -11.39 -9.52 3.53
CA TYR A 19 -10.76 -9.41 4.84
C TYR A 19 -10.51 -7.96 5.27
N LEU A 20 -10.08 -7.10 4.35
CA LEU A 20 -9.78 -5.69 4.65
C LEU A 20 -11.03 -4.86 4.94
N THR A 21 -12.19 -5.23 4.39
CA THR A 21 -13.44 -4.48 4.51
C THR A 21 -14.35 -4.98 5.62
N ASN A 22 -14.47 -6.30 5.77
CA ASN A 22 -15.51 -6.89 6.61
C ASN A 22 -15.02 -7.32 8.00
N ARG A 23 -13.70 -7.30 8.23
CA ARG A 23 -13.13 -7.73 9.52
C ARG A 23 -13.25 -6.62 10.58
N ARG A 24 -14.31 -6.66 11.39
CA ARG A 24 -14.60 -5.70 12.50
C ARG A 24 -13.45 -5.46 13.50
N GLN A 25 -12.56 -6.44 13.65
CA GLN A 25 -11.42 -6.40 14.57
C GLN A 25 -10.14 -5.85 13.94
N LEU A 26 -10.14 -5.58 12.64
CA LEU A 26 -9.07 -4.84 11.97
C LEU A 26 -9.16 -3.37 12.41
N LYS A 27 -8.09 -2.86 13.01
CA LYS A 27 -8.03 -1.48 13.53
C LYS A 27 -7.23 -0.53 12.65
N ARG A 28 -6.28 -1.07 11.87
CA ARG A 28 -5.40 -0.28 11.01
C ARG A 28 -4.82 -1.16 9.91
N LEU A 29 -4.77 -0.62 8.70
CA LEU A 29 -4.03 -1.19 7.59
C LEU A 29 -2.68 -0.48 7.45
N PHE A 30 -1.62 -1.26 7.23
CA PHE A 30 -0.31 -0.73 6.82
C PHE A 30 0.01 -1.23 5.41
N LEU A 31 0.21 -0.31 4.48
CA LEU A 31 0.61 -0.60 3.11
C LEU A 31 2.13 -0.48 3.01
N LEU A 32 2.82 -1.62 2.83
CA LEU A 32 4.28 -1.66 2.75
C LEU A 32 4.72 -1.43 1.31
N VAL A 33 5.44 -0.34 1.06
CA VAL A 33 5.94 0.01 -0.27
C VAL A 33 7.46 0.03 -0.27
N ASP A 34 8.06 -0.44 -1.36
CA ASP A 34 9.49 -0.26 -1.63
C ASP A 34 9.69 1.07 -2.37
N PRO A 35 10.23 2.11 -1.74
CA PRO A 35 10.42 3.43 -2.35
C PRO A 35 11.33 3.40 -3.58
N ILE A 36 12.26 2.44 -3.68
CA ILE A 36 13.18 2.33 -4.83
C ILE A 36 12.44 1.80 -6.06
N ALA A 37 11.53 0.84 -5.86
CA ALA A 37 10.72 0.31 -6.94
C ALA A 37 9.54 1.23 -7.30
N GLY A 38 9.14 2.12 -6.38
CA GLY A 38 8.00 3.02 -6.53
C GLY A 38 6.65 2.30 -6.44
N LEU A 39 5.57 3.07 -6.62
CA LEU A 39 4.20 2.55 -6.69
C LEU A 39 3.97 1.82 -8.01
N LYS A 40 3.55 0.57 -7.93
CA LYS A 40 3.09 -0.20 -9.08
C LYS A 40 1.61 0.08 -9.32
N GLU A 41 1.13 -0.22 -10.52
CA GLU A 41 -0.30 -0.09 -10.85
C GLU A 41 -1.20 -0.93 -9.93
N THR A 42 -0.72 -2.09 -9.46
CA THR A 42 -1.42 -2.91 -8.48
C THR A 42 -1.55 -2.22 -7.11
N ASP A 43 -0.53 -1.45 -6.68
CA ASP A 43 -0.59 -0.69 -5.43
C ASP A 43 -1.63 0.42 -5.55
N LYS A 44 -1.63 1.16 -6.66
CA LYS A 44 -2.61 2.22 -6.94
C LYS A 44 -4.04 1.68 -7.00
N LEU A 45 -4.23 0.52 -7.63
CA LEU A 45 -5.54 -0.12 -7.71
C LEU A 45 -6.05 -0.55 -6.33
N LEU A 46 -5.18 -1.09 -5.47
CA LEU A 46 -5.53 -1.42 -4.09
C LEU A 46 -5.87 -0.16 -3.28
N MET A 47 -5.05 0.88 -3.36
CA MET A 47 -5.28 2.18 -2.70
C MET A 47 -6.66 2.74 -3.09
N ASN A 48 -6.95 2.82 -4.39
CA ASN A 48 -8.25 3.28 -4.90
C ASN A 48 -9.44 2.44 -4.38
N GLN A 49 -9.29 1.12 -4.19
CA GLN A 49 -10.34 0.28 -3.63
C GLN A 49 -10.56 0.56 -2.14
N LEU A 50 -9.47 0.72 -1.39
CA LEU A 50 -9.51 1.08 0.03
C LEU A 50 -10.16 2.45 0.24
N ASP A 51 -9.85 3.42 -0.62
CA ASP A 51 -10.43 4.76 -0.61
C ASP A 51 -11.94 4.71 -0.89
N LYS A 52 -12.37 3.96 -1.92
CA LYS A 52 -13.80 3.74 -2.22
C LYS A 52 -14.56 3.10 -1.07
N GLN A 53 -13.88 2.27 -0.28
CA GLN A 53 -14.48 1.56 0.86
C GLN A 53 -14.29 2.31 2.18
N ALA A 54 -13.73 3.53 2.15
CA ALA A 54 -13.41 4.36 3.31
C ALA A 54 -12.54 3.64 4.36
N VAL A 55 -11.67 2.72 3.92
CA VAL A 55 -10.74 2.00 4.78
C VAL A 55 -9.46 2.82 4.92
N SER A 56 -9.26 3.41 6.10
CA SER A 56 -8.03 4.18 6.37
C SER A 56 -6.79 3.28 6.44
N TYR A 57 -5.72 3.69 5.77
CA TYR A 57 -4.44 3.00 5.78
C TYR A 57 -3.26 3.94 5.95
N GLN A 58 -2.14 3.39 6.39
CA GLN A 58 -0.87 4.10 6.51
C GLN A 58 0.18 3.46 5.60
N VAL A 59 0.77 4.26 4.73
CA VAL A 59 1.89 3.81 3.89
C VAL A 59 3.17 3.78 4.71
N ILE A 60 3.89 2.67 4.65
CA ILE A 60 5.20 2.49 5.26
C ILE A 60 6.20 2.24 4.15
N LEU A 61 7.17 3.14 4.03
CA LEU A 61 8.29 2.99 3.11
C LEU A 61 9.32 2.03 3.73
N THR A 62 9.47 0.88 3.10
CA THR A 62 10.40 -0.18 3.51
C THR A 62 11.80 0.06 2.93
N LYS A 63 12.79 -0.75 3.35
CA LYS A 63 14.17 -0.70 2.81
C LYS A 63 14.86 0.67 2.94
N ARG A 64 14.58 1.40 4.02
CA ARG A 64 15.19 2.72 4.31
C ARG A 64 16.72 2.69 4.26
N ASP A 65 17.33 1.57 4.66
CA ASP A 65 18.77 1.33 4.65
C ASP A 65 19.43 1.50 3.27
N LYS A 66 18.65 1.35 2.19
CA LYS A 66 19.15 1.43 0.81
C LYS A 66 19.08 2.81 0.20
N LEU A 67 18.57 3.79 0.94
CA LEU A 67 18.38 5.17 0.47
C LEU A 67 19.30 6.11 1.24
N SER A 68 19.87 7.08 0.53
CA SER A 68 20.37 8.29 1.16
C SER A 68 19.22 9.08 1.81
N GLN A 69 19.57 10.05 2.66
CA GLN A 69 18.56 10.92 3.27
C GLN A 69 17.77 11.70 2.20
N GLN A 70 18.45 12.18 1.16
CA GLN A 70 17.84 12.93 0.08
C GLN A 70 16.83 12.08 -0.70
N GLU A 71 17.23 10.89 -1.16
CA GLU A 71 16.34 9.99 -1.91
C GLU A 71 15.12 9.56 -1.08
N PHE A 72 15.30 9.42 0.24
CA PHE A 72 14.18 9.12 1.14
C PHE A 72 13.20 10.29 1.25
N ASP A 73 13.67 11.53 1.38
CA ASP A 73 12.81 12.71 1.49
C ASP A 73 12.07 13.00 0.17
N GLU A 74 12.74 12.79 -0.97
CA GLU A 74 12.11 12.85 -2.30
C GLU A 74 11.01 11.80 -2.45
N SER A 75 11.33 10.53 -2.11
CA SER A 75 10.34 9.45 -2.12
C SER A 75 9.15 9.79 -1.25
N ARG A 76 9.38 10.19 0.01
CA ARG A 76 8.32 10.52 0.97
C ARG A 76 7.37 11.60 0.43
N SER A 77 7.90 12.60 -0.25
CA SER A 77 7.11 13.70 -0.81
C SER A 77 6.11 13.21 -1.86
N ILE A 78 6.50 12.26 -2.72
CA ILE A 78 5.61 11.65 -3.71
C ILE A 78 4.45 10.92 -3.01
N PHE A 79 4.73 10.14 -1.97
CA PHE A 79 3.71 9.36 -1.26
C PHE A 79 2.75 10.22 -0.44
N VAL A 80 3.20 11.36 0.11
CA VAL A 80 2.32 12.30 0.84
C VAL A 80 1.31 12.94 -0.11
N VAL A 81 1.71 13.27 -1.34
CA VAL A 81 0.80 13.86 -2.33
C VAL A 81 -0.30 12.88 -2.74
N PHE A 82 0.03 11.59 -2.92
CA PHE A 82 -0.94 10.56 -3.32
C PHE A 82 -2.00 10.23 -2.26
N LEU A 83 -1.80 10.58 -0.98
CA LEU A 83 -2.75 10.30 0.11
C LEU A 83 -3.70 11.47 0.42
N ASN A 84 -3.56 12.60 -0.29
CA ASN A 84 -4.39 13.80 -0.11
C ASN A 84 -5.36 14.04 -1.28
N TYR A 85 -5.51 13.06 -2.18
CA TYR A 85 -6.55 13.00 -3.21
C TYR A 85 -7.58 11.94 -2.82
#